data_AF-A0A1D2IJU6-F1
#
_entry.id   AF-A0A1D2IJU6-F1
#
_cell.length_a   1.000
_cell.length_b   1.000
_cell.length_c   1.000
_cell.angle_alpha   90.00
_cell.angle_beta   90.00
_cell.angle_gamma   90.00
#
_symmetry.space_group_name_H-M   'P 1'
#
loop_
_entity.id
_entity.type
_entity.pdbx_description
1 polymer ?
#
loop_
_entity_poly.entity_id
_entity_poly.type
_entity_poly.pdbx_seq_one_letter_code
_entity_poly.pdbx_strand_id
1 'polypeptide(L)'
;MTGRWQAALGANVLLGVPGVIPIWILWFLAASWISGPEPTDNDPMVLWLPIAAIVVVPYAMLWLSVNRSLARRNSLTPRTYWWLSALATFLPTTALIIYSP
;
A
#
# COMPACT_ATOMS: atom_id res chain seq x y z
N MET A 1 23.02 0.48 17.71
CA MET A 1 22.42 1.08 16.49
C MET A 1 21.50 0.12 15.72
N THR A 2 21.35 -1.13 16.17
CA THR A 2 20.71 -2.25 15.46
C THR A 2 19.18 -2.21 15.41
N GLY A 3 18.50 -1.48 16.30
CA GLY A 3 17.03 -1.50 16.40
C GLY A 3 16.26 -0.55 15.47
N ARG A 4 16.91 0.46 14.89
CA ARG A 4 16.19 1.57 14.19
C ARG A 4 15.65 1.17 12.81
N TRP A 5 16.33 0.29 12.11
CA TRP A 5 15.87 -0.25 10.82
C TRP A 5 14.83 -1.37 11.02
N GLN A 6 14.97 -2.18 12.08
CA GLN A 6 14.00 -3.21 12.45
C GLN A 6 12.65 -2.60 12.84
N ALA A 7 12.66 -1.49 13.60
CA ALA A 7 11.45 -0.74 13.93
C ALA A 7 10.77 -0.17 12.68
N ALA A 8 11.53 0.30 11.69
CA ALA A 8 10.97 0.80 10.44
C ALA A 8 10.36 -0.34 9.59
N LEU A 9 11.01 -1.50 9.53
CA LEU A 9 10.44 -2.69 8.89
C LEU A 9 9.15 -3.14 9.58
N GLY A 10 9.17 -3.30 10.89
CA GLY A 10 8.00 -3.70 11.66
C GLY A 10 6.83 -2.73 11.48
N ALA A 11 7.08 -1.42 11.52
CA ALA A 11 6.06 -0.41 11.27
C ALA A 11 5.46 -0.52 9.86
N ASN A 12 6.27 -0.75 8.83
CA ASN A 12 5.75 -0.89 7.46
C ASN A 12 5.02 -2.22 7.24
N VAL A 13 5.43 -3.32 7.86
CA VAL A 13 4.67 -4.58 7.84
C VAL A 13 3.31 -4.39 8.51
N LEU A 14 3.27 -3.72 9.67
CA LEU A 14 2.03 -3.40 10.38
C LEU A 14 1.12 -2.47 9.57
N LEU A 15 1.68 -1.48 8.88
CA LEU A 15 0.92 -0.63 7.95
C LEU A 15 0.45 -1.40 6.71
N GLY A 16 1.22 -2.41 6.27
CA GLY A 16 0.85 -3.27 5.15
C GLY A 16 -0.42 -4.09 5.40
N VAL A 17 -0.73 -4.45 6.66
CA VAL A 17 -1.95 -5.20 7.01
C VAL A 17 -3.24 -4.44 6.64
N PRO A 18 -3.50 -3.22 7.15
CA PRO A 18 -4.61 -2.41 6.65
C PRO A 18 -4.38 -1.92 5.22
N GLY A 19 -3.12 -1.84 4.78
CA GLY A 19 -2.71 -1.48 3.42
C GLY A 19 -3.14 -2.45 2.32
N VAL A 20 -3.48 -3.70 2.66
CA VAL A 20 -4.03 -4.68 1.72
C VAL A 20 -5.23 -4.09 0.97
N ILE A 21 -6.17 -3.48 1.70
CA ILE A 21 -7.42 -2.93 1.13
C ILE A 21 -7.15 -1.86 0.05
N PRO A 22 -6.44 -0.75 0.34
CA PRO A 22 -6.16 0.26 -0.68
C PRO A 22 -5.31 -0.28 -1.84
N ILE A 23 -4.40 -1.24 -1.60
CA ILE A 23 -3.62 -1.86 -2.68
C ILE A 23 -4.53 -2.64 -3.63
N TRP A 24 -5.47 -3.43 -3.10
CA TRP A 24 -6.44 -4.17 -3.91
C TRP A 24 -7.41 -3.26 -4.66
N ILE A 25 -7.86 -2.16 -4.05
CA ILE A 25 -8.70 -1.17 -4.74
C ILE A 25 -7.96 -0.54 -5.93
N LEU A 26 -6.68 -0.17 -5.74
CA LEU A 26 -5.85 0.36 -6.82
C LEU A 26 -5.62 -0.67 -7.93
N TRP A 27 -5.38 -1.93 -7.55
CA TRP A 27 -5.25 -3.02 -8.51
C TRP A 27 -6.54 -3.24 -9.29
N PHE A 28 -7.69 -3.28 -8.63
CA PHE A 28 -9.01 -3.41 -9.25
C PHE A 28 -9.25 -2.29 -10.26
N LEU A 29 -9.07 -1.02 -9.86
CA LEU A 29 -9.23 0.11 -10.77
C LEU A 29 -8.30 0.02 -11.99
N ALA A 30 -7.04 -0.36 -11.78
CA ALA A 30 -6.08 -0.52 -12.86
C ALA A 30 -6.46 -1.67 -13.80
N ALA A 31 -6.83 -2.82 -13.26
CA ALA A 31 -7.23 -3.99 -14.03
C ALA A 31 -8.50 -3.72 -14.84
N SER A 32 -9.51 -3.10 -14.23
CA SER A 32 -10.77 -2.75 -14.90
C SER A 32 -10.60 -1.68 -15.97
N TRP A 33 -9.67 -0.73 -15.77
CA TRP A 33 -9.34 0.25 -16.81
C TRP A 33 -8.65 -0.38 -18.02
N ILE A 34 -7.83 -1.41 -17.80
CA ILE A 34 -7.11 -2.12 -18.87
C ILE A 34 -8.03 -3.09 -19.63
N SER A 35 -8.82 -3.88 -18.91
CA SER A 35 -9.69 -4.92 -19.50
C SER A 35 -10.97 -4.37 -20.09
N GLY A 36 -11.38 -3.15 -19.71
CA GLY A 36 -12.67 -2.58 -20.05
C GLY A 36 -13.80 -3.11 -19.15
N PRO A 37 -14.97 -2.46 -19.14
CA PRO A 37 -16.11 -2.89 -18.34
C PRO A 37 -16.59 -4.28 -18.78
N GLU A 38 -16.90 -5.13 -17.81
CA GLU A 38 -17.43 -6.46 -18.08
C GLU A 38 -18.85 -6.33 -18.65
N PRO A 39 -19.26 -7.14 -19.65
CA PRO A 39 -20.57 -6.99 -20.30
C PRO A 39 -21.77 -7.13 -19.36
N THR A 40 -21.56 -7.74 -18.19
CA THR A 40 -22.56 -7.96 -17.13
C THR A 40 -22.50 -6.91 -16.02
N ASP A 41 -21.53 -6.00 -16.04
CA ASP A 41 -21.31 -5.03 -14.98
C ASP A 41 -22.19 -3.79 -15.21
N ASN A 42 -23.21 -3.65 -14.36
CA ASN A 42 -24.11 -2.50 -14.36
C ASN A 42 -23.60 -1.35 -13.46
N ASP A 43 -22.48 -1.55 -12.75
CA ASP A 43 -21.91 -0.51 -11.88
C ASP A 43 -20.99 0.42 -12.68
N PRO A 44 -21.24 1.74 -12.69
CA PRO A 44 -20.38 2.66 -13.40
C PRO A 44 -19.02 2.72 -12.69
N MET A 45 -17.95 2.32 -13.38
CA MET A 45 -16.55 2.40 -12.92
C MET A 45 -16.19 3.77 -12.30
N VAL A 46 -16.83 4.84 -12.77
CA VAL A 46 -16.69 6.21 -12.25
C VAL A 46 -17.04 6.32 -10.76
N LEU A 47 -17.98 5.51 -10.25
CA LEU A 47 -18.42 5.53 -8.86
C LEU A 47 -17.39 4.91 -7.91
N TRP A 48 -16.48 4.07 -8.41
CA TRP A 48 -15.38 3.50 -7.63
C TRP A 48 -14.27 4.52 -7.32
N LEU A 49 -14.08 5.56 -8.15
CA LEU A 49 -13.08 6.61 -7.94
C LEU A 49 -13.24 7.36 -6.61
N PRO A 50 -14.42 7.90 -6.24
CA PRO A 50 -14.58 8.58 -4.95
C PRO A 50 -14.40 7.64 -3.76
N ILE A 51 -14.85 6.38 -3.86
CA ILE A 51 -14.63 5.35 -2.82
C ILE A 51 -13.14 5.10 -2.65
N ALA A 52 -12.43 4.88 -3.74
CA ALA A 52 -10.99 4.69 -3.74
C ALA A 52 -10.27 5.91 -3.17
N ALA A 53 -10.68 7.12 -3.52
CA ALA A 53 -10.09 8.34 -2.97
C ALA A 53 -10.24 8.41 -1.43
N ILE A 54 -11.43 8.11 -0.89
CA ILE A 54 -11.70 8.12 0.55
C ILE A 54 -10.86 7.08 1.31
N VAL A 55 -10.50 5.96 0.68
CA VAL A 55 -9.70 4.92 1.33
C VAL A 55 -8.20 5.13 1.11
N VAL A 56 -7.78 5.35 -0.13
CA VAL A 56 -6.37 5.41 -0.54
C VAL A 56 -5.69 6.69 -0.08
N VAL A 57 -6.36 7.85 -0.15
CA VAL A 57 -5.75 9.14 0.23
C VAL A 57 -5.36 9.17 1.72
N PRO A 58 -6.27 8.91 2.69
CA PRO A 58 -5.89 8.94 4.10
C PRO A 58 -4.86 7.86 4.44
N TYR A 59 -4.94 6.68 3.81
CA TYR A 59 -3.93 5.64 3.98
C TYR A 59 -2.55 6.11 3.49
N ALA A 60 -2.47 6.70 2.30
CA ALA A 60 -1.21 7.24 1.77
C ALA A 60 -0.66 8.36 2.66
N MET A 61 -1.52 9.26 3.17
CA MET A 61 -1.13 10.32 4.10
C MET A 61 -0.59 9.75 5.42
N LEU A 62 -1.24 8.73 5.99
CA LEU A 62 -0.79 8.02 7.18
C LEU A 62 0.58 7.38 6.94
N TRP A 63 0.72 6.62 5.85
CA TRP A 63 1.95 5.93 5.49
C TRP A 63 3.11 6.91 5.29
N LEU A 64 2.87 8.01 4.58
CA LEU A 64 3.86 9.09 4.39
C LEU A 64 4.25 9.75 5.70
N SER A 65 3.29 9.98 6.60
CA SER A 65 3.54 10.62 7.90
C SER A 65 4.43 9.75 8.80
N VAL A 66 4.12 8.45 8.87
CA VAL A 66 4.91 7.47 9.62
C VAL A 66 6.32 7.35 9.01
N ASN A 67 6.42 7.17 7.69
CA ASN A 67 7.71 6.99 7.02
C ASN A 67 8.57 8.24 7.00
N ARG A 68 8.01 9.45 6.90
CA ARG A 68 8.78 10.70 7.05
C ARG A 68 9.35 10.85 8.47
N SER A 69 8.58 10.48 9.50
CA SER A 69 9.05 10.53 10.88
C SER A 69 10.21 9.55 11.12
N LEU A 70 10.09 8.32 10.60
CA LEU A 70 11.09 7.27 10.71
C LEU A 70 12.32 7.50 9.81
N ALA A 71 12.14 8.08 8.62
CA ALA A 71 13.24 8.45 7.70
C ALA A 71 14.18 9.47 8.36
N ARG A 72 13.64 10.50 9.03
CA ARG A 72 14.42 11.48 9.80
C ARG A 72 15.23 10.84 10.93
N ARG A 73 14.79 9.67 11.41
CA ARG A 73 15.40 8.92 12.50
C ARG A 73 16.17 7.69 12.02
N ASN A 74 16.49 7.54 10.74
CA ASN A 74 17.31 6.44 10.25
C ASN A 74 18.59 6.94 9.57
N SER A 75 19.64 6.13 9.61
CA SER A 75 20.94 6.42 8.99
C SER A 75 21.08 5.84 7.57
N LEU A 76 20.01 5.22 7.05
CA LEU A 76 19.99 4.69 5.69
C LEU A 76 19.95 5.83 4.67
N THR A 77 20.47 5.57 3.47
CA THR A 77 20.28 6.50 2.35
C THR A 77 18.77 6.64 2.08
N PRO A 78 18.28 7.86 1.73
CA PRO A 78 16.85 8.09 1.56
C PRO A 78 16.20 7.10 0.58
N ARG A 79 16.86 6.83 -0.55
CA ARG A 79 16.37 5.90 -1.57
C ARG A 79 16.18 4.47 -1.02
N THR A 80 17.18 3.94 -0.31
CA THR A 80 17.10 2.58 0.25
C THR A 80 16.03 2.48 1.33
N TYR A 81 15.89 3.51 2.18
CA TYR A 81 14.84 3.57 3.19
C TYR A 81 13.43 3.49 2.58
N TRP A 82 13.15 4.29 1.56
CA TRP A 82 11.84 4.32 0.90
C TRP A 82 11.54 3.00 0.18
N TRP A 83 12.52 2.40 -0.50
CA TRP A 83 12.35 1.09 -1.13
C TRP A 83 12.05 -0.02 -0.12
N LEU A 84 12.81 -0.09 0.98
CA LEU A 84 12.54 -1.07 2.05
C LEU A 84 11.16 -0.87 2.67
N SER A 85 10.77 0.38 2.89
CA SER A 85 9.45 0.71 3.45
C SER A 85 8.32 0.28 2.52
N ALA A 86 8.45 0.54 1.22
CA ALA A 86 7.49 0.09 0.23
C ALA A 86 7.42 -1.44 0.18
N LEU A 87 8.56 -2.13 0.02
CA LEU A 87 8.62 -3.60 -0.02
C LEU A 87 8.01 -4.25 1.23
N ALA A 88 8.31 -3.72 2.41
CA ALA A 88 7.75 -4.20 3.66
C ALA A 88 6.23 -3.98 3.78
N THR A 89 5.72 -2.89 3.21
CA THR A 89 4.28 -2.61 3.15
C THR A 89 3.55 -3.56 2.19
N PHE A 90 4.21 -3.99 1.11
CA PHE A 90 3.66 -4.98 0.17
C PHE A 90 3.72 -6.41 0.68
N LEU A 91 4.54 -6.71 1.71
CA LEU A 91 4.76 -8.06 2.21
C LEU A 91 3.45 -8.81 2.57
N PRO A 92 2.50 -8.21 3.31
CA PRO A 92 1.23 -8.87 3.64
C PRO A 92 0.40 -9.20 2.38
N THR A 93 0.37 -8.28 1.40
CA THR A 93 -0.34 -8.52 0.13
C THR A 93 0.31 -9.66 -0.67
N THR A 94 1.64 -9.69 -0.75
CA THR A 94 2.37 -10.78 -1.41
C THR A 94 2.13 -12.12 -0.71
N ALA A 95 2.11 -12.14 0.63
CA ALA A 95 1.78 -13.34 1.39
C ALA A 95 0.36 -13.82 1.08
N LEU A 96 -0.63 -12.92 1.01
CA LEU A 96 -1.99 -13.28 0.59
C LEU A 96 -2.01 -13.86 -0.81
N ILE A 97 -1.29 -13.29 -1.77
CA ILE A 97 -1.21 -13.82 -3.15
C ILE A 97 -0.61 -15.23 -3.17
N ILE A 98 0.40 -15.51 -2.34
CA ILE A 98 1.09 -16.81 -2.31
C ILE A 98 0.26 -17.87 -1.59
N TYR A 99 -0.43 -17.50 -0.50
CA TYR A 99 -1.12 -18.44 0.39
C TYR A 99 -2.65 -18.49 0.20
N SER A 100 -3.22 -17.61 -0.62
CA SER A 100 -4.63 -17.70 -1.01
C SER A 100 -4.76 -18.66 -2.21
N PRO A 101 -5.50 -19.78 -2.07
CA PRO A 101 -5.78 -20.71 -3.16
C PRO A 101 -6.69 -20.11 -4.23
#